data_AF-A0A6B0GIG3-F1
#
_entry.id   AF-A0A6B0GIG3-F1
#
_cell.length_a   1.000
_cell.length_b   1.000
_cell.length_c   1.000
_cell.angle_alpha   90.00
_cell.angle_beta   90.00
_cell.angle_gamma   90.00
#
_symmetry.space_group_name_H-M   'P 1'
#
loop_
_entity.id
_entity.type
_entity.pdbx_description
1 polymer ?
#
loop_
_entity_poly.entity_id
_entity_poly.type
_entity_poly.pdbx_seq_one_letter_code
_entity_poly.pdbx_strand_id
1 'polypeptide(L)'
;MRDERQAGAVTAVDDWQTALDEAGELDATTTQQLLRAHGSRASRAIEAVAESRVKQYNDFTVVVGHREEYVVEGRGCACEDARYNLDPEDPTQLCWHVLAAEIATRIGAVDHHDMWYSEVREFI
;
A
#
# COMPACT_ATOMS: atom_id res chain seq x y z
N MET A 1 -16.32 29.87 -19.05
CA MET A 1 -16.74 28.60 -18.44
C MET A 1 -15.49 27.90 -17.98
N ARG A 2 -15.08 28.15 -16.73
CA ARG A 2 -13.96 27.45 -16.11
C ARG A 2 -14.48 26.09 -15.64
N ASP A 3 -13.70 25.06 -15.88
CA ASP A 3 -14.04 23.66 -15.68
C ASP A 3 -14.24 23.35 -14.19
N GLU A 4 -15.51 23.29 -13.77
CA GLU A 4 -15.92 22.96 -12.40
C GLU A 4 -15.73 21.46 -12.06
N ARG A 5 -15.24 20.64 -13.01
CA ARG A 5 -14.93 19.23 -12.77
C ARG A 5 -13.62 18.99 -12.03
N GLN A 6 -12.78 20.01 -11.87
CA GLN A 6 -11.50 19.89 -11.18
C GLN A 6 -11.56 20.30 -9.70
N ALA A 7 -12.68 20.89 -9.25
CA ALA A 7 -12.87 21.37 -7.88
C ALA A 7 -13.69 20.42 -6.98
N GLY A 8 -14.16 19.28 -7.52
CA GLY A 8 -14.99 18.30 -6.81
C GLY A 8 -14.26 17.07 -6.28
N ALA A 9 -12.94 16.97 -6.46
CA ALA A 9 -12.10 15.85 -6.02
C ALA A 9 -11.12 16.24 -4.88
N VAL A 10 -11.38 17.36 -4.22
CA VAL A 10 -10.80 17.70 -2.91
C VAL A 10 -11.85 17.35 -1.87
N THR A 11 -12.09 16.04 -1.68
CA THR A 11 -13.15 15.55 -0.81
C THR A 11 -12.55 14.98 0.47
N ALA A 12 -12.25 15.87 1.42
CA ALA A 12 -12.35 15.70 2.89
C ALA A 12 -11.61 14.50 3.56
N VAL A 13 -10.81 13.77 2.79
CA VAL A 13 -10.05 12.53 3.08
C VAL A 13 -8.57 12.75 2.70
N ASP A 14 -8.13 14.02 2.72
CA ASP A 14 -7.00 14.63 2.00
C ASP A 14 -5.61 14.00 2.23
N ASP A 15 -5.45 12.82 1.64
CA ASP A 15 -4.21 12.07 1.42
C ASP A 15 -3.57 11.59 2.72
N TRP A 16 -4.08 10.49 3.27
CA TRP A 16 -3.44 9.74 4.37
C TRP A 16 -1.95 9.50 4.10
N GLN A 17 -1.53 9.47 2.83
CA GLN A 17 -0.13 9.48 2.39
C GLN A 17 0.63 10.69 2.93
N THR A 18 0.12 11.91 2.70
CA THR A 18 0.73 13.15 3.22
C THR A 18 0.76 13.13 4.74
N ALA A 19 -0.31 12.66 5.39
CA ALA A 19 -0.33 12.54 6.85
C ALA A 19 0.74 11.57 7.38
N LEU A 20 0.95 10.43 6.72
CA LEU A 20 2.04 9.51 7.04
C LEU A 20 3.42 10.11 6.77
N ASP A 21 3.59 10.83 5.66
CA ASP A 21 4.85 11.48 5.29
C ASP A 21 5.23 12.56 6.33
N GLU A 22 4.26 13.29 6.86
CA GLU A 22 4.48 14.31 7.89
C GLU A 22 4.72 13.71 9.29
N ALA A 23 3.96 12.67 9.66
CA ALA A 23 4.07 12.04 10.98
C ALA A 23 5.28 11.11 11.08
N GLY A 24 5.65 10.43 9.99
CA GLY A 24 6.64 9.35 9.98
C GLY A 24 6.20 8.10 10.76
N GLU A 25 4.95 8.02 11.21
CA GLU A 25 4.41 6.90 11.97
C GLU A 25 2.92 6.71 11.69
N LEU A 26 2.42 5.49 11.95
CA LEU A 26 1.00 5.18 11.85
C LEU A 26 0.30 5.52 13.17
N ASP A 27 -0.34 6.68 13.21
CA ASP A 27 -1.10 7.14 14.38
C ASP A 27 -2.60 6.78 14.32
N ALA A 28 -3.33 7.09 15.39
CA ALA A 28 -4.76 6.78 15.50
C ALA A 28 -5.61 7.57 14.48
N THR A 29 -5.17 8.76 14.08
CA THR A 29 -5.87 9.61 13.12
C THR A 29 -5.77 9.02 11.72
N THR A 30 -4.56 8.72 11.28
CA THR A 30 -4.25 8.18 9.97
C THR A 30 -4.78 6.76 9.81
N THR A 31 -4.74 5.97 10.89
CA THR A 31 -5.43 4.66 10.95
C THR A 31 -6.92 4.79 10.63
N GLN A 32 -7.61 5.76 11.24
CA GLN A 32 -9.03 5.98 10.97
C GLN A 32 -9.30 6.47 9.56
N GLN A 33 -8.42 7.33 9.01
CA GLN A 33 -8.53 7.78 7.62
C GLN A 33 -8.40 6.59 6.65
N LEU A 34 -7.39 5.75 6.83
CA LEU A 34 -7.17 4.51 6.06
C LEU A 34 -8.38 3.58 6.12
N LEU A 35 -8.92 3.33 7.32
CA LEU A 35 -10.09 2.47 7.50
C LEU A 35 -11.35 3.02 6.83
N ARG A 36 -11.55 4.34 6.87
CA ARG A 36 -12.68 4.99 6.18
C ARG A 36 -12.56 4.92 4.67
N ALA A 37 -11.34 5.09 4.14
CA ALA A 37 -11.10 5.07 2.70
C ALA A 37 -11.12 3.66 2.11
N HIS A 38 -10.50 2.68 2.78
CA HIS A 38 -10.21 1.36 2.20
C HIS A 38 -10.86 0.18 2.92
N GLY A 39 -11.58 0.44 4.02
CA GLY A 39 -12.29 -0.59 4.78
C GLY A 39 -11.40 -1.75 5.22
N SER A 40 -11.83 -2.99 4.94
CA SER A 40 -11.09 -4.20 5.32
C SER A 40 -9.73 -4.34 4.64
N ARG A 41 -9.50 -3.68 3.51
CA ARG A 41 -8.19 -3.65 2.85
C ARG A 41 -7.18 -2.87 3.69
N ALA A 42 -7.59 -1.74 4.29
CA ALA A 42 -6.75 -1.02 5.24
C ALA A 42 -6.43 -1.86 6.48
N SER A 43 -7.42 -2.56 7.06
CA SER A 43 -7.18 -3.40 8.23
C SER A 43 -6.08 -4.44 7.99
N ARG A 44 -6.14 -5.13 6.83
CA ARG A 44 -5.13 -6.13 6.43
C ARG A 44 -3.76 -5.51 6.17
N ALA A 45 -3.74 -4.34 5.55
CA ALA A 45 -2.50 -3.62 5.28
C ALA A 45 -1.78 -3.26 6.59
N ILE A 46 -2.52 -2.71 7.56
CA ILE A 46 -1.99 -2.32 8.87
C ILE A 46 -1.45 -3.54 9.63
N GLU A 47 -2.18 -4.66 9.62
CA GLU A 47 -1.72 -5.92 10.20
C GLU A 47 -0.40 -6.38 9.57
N ALA A 48 -0.29 -6.33 8.23
CA ALA A 48 0.94 -6.71 7.54
C ALA A 48 2.14 -5.83 7.88
N VAL A 49 1.93 -4.51 8.05
CA VAL A 49 2.97 -3.60 8.50
C VAL A 49 3.39 -3.93 9.93
N ALA A 50 2.43 -4.12 10.84
CA ALA A 50 2.71 -4.47 12.24
C ALA A 50 3.47 -5.79 12.38
N GLU A 51 3.23 -6.74 11.48
CA GLU A 51 3.89 -8.05 11.43
C GLU A 51 5.19 -8.05 10.60
N SER A 52 5.68 -6.88 10.15
CA SER A 52 6.90 -6.75 9.33
C SER A 52 6.87 -7.61 8.06
N ARG A 53 5.70 -7.70 7.41
CA ARG A 53 5.48 -8.51 6.20
C ARG A 53 5.77 -7.76 4.89
N VAL A 54 6.22 -6.51 4.96
CA VAL A 54 6.68 -5.74 3.80
C VAL A 54 8.19 -5.85 3.72
N LYS A 55 8.69 -6.58 2.72
CA LYS A 55 10.11 -6.83 2.49
C LYS A 55 10.60 -5.96 1.35
N GLN A 56 11.72 -5.28 1.53
CA GLN A 56 12.37 -4.54 0.46
C GLN A 56 13.69 -5.23 0.10
N TYR A 57 13.76 -5.70 -1.14
CA TYR A 57 14.96 -6.23 -1.77
C TYR A 57 15.60 -5.18 -2.68
N ASN A 58 16.78 -5.49 -3.23
CA ASN A 58 17.49 -4.58 -4.13
C ASN A 58 16.75 -4.30 -5.45
N ASP A 59 15.86 -5.21 -5.86
CA ASP A 59 15.06 -5.14 -7.09
C ASP A 59 13.56 -4.90 -6.85
N PHE A 60 12.98 -5.45 -5.77
CA PHE A 60 11.54 -5.46 -5.57
C PHE A 60 11.10 -5.22 -4.13
N THR A 61 9.93 -4.58 -3.98
CA THR A 61 9.15 -4.64 -2.74
C THR A 61 8.21 -5.84 -2.80
N VAL A 62 8.25 -6.69 -1.78
CA VAL A 62 7.44 -7.90 -1.68
C VAL A 62 6.60 -7.83 -0.42
N VAL A 63 5.29 -8.05 -0.55
CA VAL A 63 4.38 -8.15 0.59
C VAL A 63 4.00 -9.60 0.78
N VAL A 64 4.31 -10.15 1.95
CA VAL A 64 3.96 -11.52 2.32
C VAL A 64 2.47 -11.58 2.66
N GLY A 65 1.68 -12.19 1.77
CA GLY A 65 0.28 -12.50 2.00
C GLY A 65 0.10 -13.76 2.84
N HIS A 66 -1.14 -14.06 3.22
CA HIS A 66 -1.44 -15.29 3.96
C HIS A 66 -1.30 -16.57 3.11
N ARG A 67 -1.37 -16.44 1.78
CA ARG A 67 -1.34 -17.56 0.83
C ARG A 67 -0.06 -17.62 0.02
N GLU A 68 0.47 -16.46 -0.36
CA GLU A 68 1.60 -16.31 -1.27
C GLU A 68 2.24 -14.93 -1.07
N GLU A 69 3.39 -14.74 -1.69
CA GLU A 69 4.10 -13.47 -1.74
C GLU A 69 3.70 -12.67 -2.98
N TYR A 70 3.57 -11.36 -2.83
CA TYR A 70 3.21 -10.47 -3.93
C TYR A 70 4.26 -9.40 -4.12
N VAL A 71 4.84 -9.36 -5.33
CA VAL A 71 5.66 -8.25 -5.78
C VAL A 71 4.75 -7.02 -5.99
N VAL A 72 5.17 -5.90 -5.42
CA VAL A 72 4.53 -4.59 -5.54
C VAL A 72 5.48 -3.64 -6.25
N GLU A 73 5.04 -3.11 -7.39
CA GLU A 73 5.78 -2.15 -8.20
C GLU A 73 4.95 -0.87 -8.35
N GLY A 74 5.34 0.18 -7.61
CA GLY A 74 4.53 1.38 -7.49
C GLY A 74 3.13 1.04 -6.96
N ARG A 75 2.08 1.32 -7.75
CA ARG A 75 0.69 0.98 -7.42
C ARG A 75 0.20 -0.35 -8.02
N GLY A 76 1.09 -1.12 -8.65
CA GLY A 76 0.79 -2.41 -9.27
C GLY A 76 0.94 -3.58 -8.30
N CYS A 77 0.00 -4.53 -8.36
CA CYS A 77 0.08 -5.82 -7.68
C CYS A 77 -0.68 -6.88 -8.52
N ALA A 78 -0.13 -8.08 -8.61
CA ALA A 78 -0.74 -9.17 -9.39
C ALA A 78 -1.80 -10.00 -8.62
N CYS A 79 -2.21 -9.57 -7.43
CA CYS A 79 -3.19 -10.31 -6.64
C CYS A 79 -4.58 -10.33 -7.28
N GLU A 80 -5.38 -11.33 -6.91
CA GLU A 80 -6.74 -11.50 -7.42
C GLU A 80 -7.62 -10.27 -7.18
N ASP A 81 -7.46 -9.61 -6.02
CA ASP A 81 -8.23 -8.42 -5.68
C ASP A 81 -7.93 -7.26 -6.64
N ALA A 82 -6.64 -6.99 -6.90
CA ALA A 82 -6.23 -5.99 -7.89
C ALA A 82 -6.69 -6.34 -9.31
N ARG A 83 -6.64 -7.63 -9.67
CA ARG A 83 -6.99 -8.09 -11.02
C ARG A 83 -8.48 -8.06 -11.33
N TYR A 84 -9.33 -8.33 -10.34
CA TYR A 84 -10.75 -8.60 -10.58
C TYR A 84 -11.70 -7.64 -9.89
N ASN A 85 -11.27 -6.93 -8.85
CA ASN A 85 -12.17 -6.15 -7.98
C ASN A 85 -11.85 -4.66 -7.92
N LEU A 86 -10.75 -4.20 -8.52
CA LEU A 86 -10.34 -2.80 -8.50
C LEU A 86 -10.38 -2.21 -9.90
N ASP A 87 -10.82 -0.96 -10.00
CA ASP A 87 -10.72 -0.18 -11.23
C ASP A 87 -9.28 0.34 -11.39
N PRO A 88 -8.52 -0.11 -12.41
CA PRO A 88 -7.15 0.34 -12.62
C PRO A 88 -7.04 1.84 -13.01
N GLU A 89 -8.14 2.47 -13.43
CA GLU A 89 -8.20 3.89 -13.74
C GLU A 89 -8.55 4.75 -12.51
N ASP A 90 -9.01 4.15 -11.42
CA ASP A 90 -9.31 4.84 -10.16
C ASP A 90 -8.09 4.81 -9.20
N PRO A 91 -7.38 5.94 -9.02
CA PRO A 91 -6.17 5.98 -8.21
C PRO A 91 -6.42 5.79 -6.71
N THR A 92 -7.68 5.80 -6.28
CA THR A 92 -8.08 5.56 -4.88
C THR A 92 -8.32 4.09 -4.58
N GLN A 93 -8.45 3.25 -5.61
CA GLN A 93 -8.71 1.82 -5.45
C GLN A 93 -7.41 1.03 -5.41
N LEU A 94 -6.95 0.72 -4.20
CA LEU A 94 -5.70 -0.01 -3.96
C LEU A 94 -5.98 -1.34 -3.24
N CYS A 95 -5.29 -2.40 -3.66
CA CYS A 95 -5.36 -3.67 -2.95
C CYS A 95 -4.58 -3.56 -1.63
N TRP A 96 -4.86 -4.46 -0.69
CA TRP A 96 -4.23 -4.37 0.63
C TRP A 96 -2.69 -4.49 0.57
N HIS A 97 -2.12 -5.20 -0.41
CA HIS A 97 -0.66 -5.30 -0.57
C HIS A 97 -0.04 -3.96 -0.95
N VAL A 98 -0.65 -3.24 -1.88
CA VAL A 98 -0.17 -1.90 -2.28
C VAL A 98 -0.31 -0.94 -1.10
N LEU A 99 -1.43 -0.98 -0.37
CA LEU A 99 -1.59 -0.19 0.85
C LEU A 99 -0.51 -0.50 1.90
N ALA A 100 -0.19 -1.78 2.12
CA ALA A 100 0.86 -2.17 3.08
C ALA A 100 2.23 -1.61 2.67
N ALA A 101 2.59 -1.75 1.38
CA ALA A 101 3.84 -1.23 0.84
C ALA A 101 3.93 0.30 0.96
N GLU A 102 2.85 1.01 0.61
CA GLU A 102 2.76 2.47 0.70
C GLU A 102 2.85 2.96 2.16
N ILE A 103 2.20 2.28 3.11
CA ILE A 103 2.27 2.64 4.53
C ILE A 103 3.68 2.40 5.07
N ALA A 104 4.21 1.17 4.91
CA ALA A 104 5.51 0.79 5.46
C ALA A 104 6.65 1.66 4.92
N THR A 105 6.61 2.01 3.63
CA THR A 105 7.62 2.86 3.02
C THR A 105 7.65 4.24 3.66
N ARG A 106 6.48 4.84 3.90
CA ARG A 106 6.38 6.21 4.45
C ARG A 106 6.80 6.31 5.90
N ILE A 107 6.48 5.28 6.69
CA ILE A 107 6.84 5.26 8.11
C ILE A 107 8.18 4.57 8.40
N GLY A 108 8.93 4.18 7.37
CA GLY A 108 10.21 3.48 7.52
C GLY A 108 10.12 2.10 8.16
N ALA A 109 8.99 1.40 8.00
CA ALA A 109 8.72 0.08 8.57
C ALA A 109 8.87 -1.07 7.56
N VAL A 110 9.61 -0.86 6.46
CA VAL A 110 9.98 -1.96 5.55
C VAL A 110 11.11 -2.78 6.17
N ASP A 111 11.06 -4.10 5.98
CA ASP A 111 12.15 -4.99 6.36
C ASP A 111 13.14 -5.11 5.19
N HIS A 112 14.32 -4.54 5.35
CA HIS A 112 15.32 -4.43 4.29
C HIS A 112 16.17 -5.70 4.21
N HIS A 113 16.29 -6.24 3.00
CA HIS A 113 17.14 -7.37 2.67
C HIS A 113 18.17 -6.94 1.62
N ASP A 114 19.46 -6.95 1.99
CA ASP A 114 20.57 -6.71 1.04
C ASP A 114 20.84 -7.96 0.19
N MET A 115 19.86 -8.30 -0.64
CA MET A 115 19.87 -9.39 -1.62
C MET A 115 18.85 -9.10 -2.72
N TRP A 116 18.92 -9.84 -3.82
CA TRP A 116 18.00 -9.71 -4.95
C TRP A 116 16.86 -10.72 -4.80
N TYR A 117 15.61 -10.27 -4.84
CA TYR A 117 14.46 -11.18 -4.73
C TYR A 117 14.41 -12.16 -5.89
N SER A 118 14.80 -11.72 -7.08
CA SER A 118 14.94 -12.57 -8.27
C SER A 118 15.89 -13.75 -8.05
N GLU A 119 16.95 -13.57 -7.26
CA GLU A 119 17.87 -14.66 -6.93
C GLU A 119 17.31 -15.59 -5.85
N VAL A 120 16.47 -15.12 -4.94
CA VAL A 120 15.92 -15.95 -3.83
C VAL A 120 14.66 -16.72 -4.25
N ARG A 121 13.78 -16.09 -5.02
CA ARG A 121 12.50 -16.68 -5.44
C ARG A 121 12.68 -17.94 -6.29
N GLU A 122 13.75 -18.03 -7.07
CA GLU A 122 14.06 -19.23 -7.86
C GLU A 122 14.38 -20.47 -7.01
N PHE A 123 14.62 -20.30 -5.70
CA PHE A 123 14.99 -21.38 -4.78
C PHE A 123 13.87 -21.81 -3.81
N ILE A 124 12.66 -21.21 -3.87
CA ILE A 124 11.49 -21.54 -3.03
C ILE A 124 10.45 -22.31 -3.86
#